data_AF-A0A975AYA3-F1
#
_entry.id   AF-A0A975AYA3-F1
#
_cell.length_a   1.000
_cell.length_b   1.000
_cell.length_c   1.000
_cell.angle_alpha   90.00
_cell.angle_beta   90.00
_cell.angle_gamma   90.00
#
_symmetry.space_group_name_H-M   'P 1'
#
loop_
_entity.id
_entity.type
_entity.pdbx_description
1 polymer ?
#
loop_
_entity_poly.entity_id
_entity_poly.type
_entity_poly.pdbx_seq_one_letter_code
_entity_poly.pdbx_strand_id
1 'polypeptide(L)'
;MLMANMQDDISDVELKQRWRLFWIHSVFEFSNLKLQKMSWIEASETTWPNDEPWFSSFEECLSSYFDILALDDTYAKALKSANVSQEEVDNASKFHQLAYLYIEPSEDPRDILEDPEWIEVTLEAKKFWNYLKATVASQREIELIKKLEQEYA
;
A
#
# COMPACT_ATOMS: atom_id res chain seq x y z
N MET A 1 -33.42 -23.90 21.44
CA MET A 1 -32.33 -23.88 20.44
C MET A 1 -32.14 -22.44 20.04
N LEU A 2 -31.25 -21.72 20.73
CA LEU A 2 -30.90 -20.34 20.43
C LEU A 2 -29.66 -20.40 19.52
N MET A 3 -29.81 -20.04 18.26
CA MET A 3 -28.66 -19.74 17.41
C MET A 3 -28.17 -18.35 17.82
N ALA A 4 -27.02 -18.31 18.51
CA ALA A 4 -26.28 -17.08 18.66
C ALA A 4 -25.67 -16.74 17.30
N ASN A 5 -26.18 -15.70 16.65
CA ASN A 5 -25.44 -14.99 15.60
C ASN A 5 -24.26 -14.29 16.29
N MET A 6 -23.15 -14.99 16.43
CA MET A 6 -21.85 -14.37 16.71
C MET A 6 -21.28 -13.90 15.38
N GLN A 7 -21.82 -12.80 14.88
CA GLN A 7 -21.00 -11.89 14.08
C GLN A 7 -20.28 -11.06 15.15
N ASP A 8 -19.05 -11.43 15.51
CA ASP A 8 -18.26 -10.59 16.39
C ASP A 8 -18.08 -9.25 15.67
N ASP A 9 -18.72 -8.19 16.19
CA ASP A 9 -18.57 -6.84 15.68
C ASP A 9 -17.08 -6.46 15.84
N ILE A 10 -16.35 -6.36 14.72
CA ILE A 10 -14.97 -5.89 14.71
C ILE A 10 -14.95 -4.52 15.36
N SER A 11 -14.09 -4.31 16.35
CA SER A 11 -14.02 -3.02 17.05
C SER A 11 -13.49 -1.91 16.13
N ASP A 12 -13.90 -0.67 16.37
CA ASP A 12 -13.43 0.51 15.61
C ASP A 12 -11.88 0.61 15.61
N VAL A 13 -11.24 0.19 16.71
CA VAL A 13 -9.78 0.15 16.85
C VAL A 13 -9.16 -0.86 15.88
N GLU A 14 -9.74 -2.05 15.76
CA GLU A 14 -9.27 -3.09 14.83
C GLU A 14 -9.50 -2.69 13.38
N LEU A 15 -10.62 -2.03 13.06
CA LEU A 15 -10.88 -1.51 11.73
C LEU A 15 -9.86 -0.45 11.34
N LYS A 16 -9.60 0.54 12.21
CA LYS A 16 -8.57 1.56 11.98
C LYS A 16 -7.18 0.95 11.79
N GLN A 17 -6.83 -0.03 12.63
CA GLN A 17 -5.55 -0.73 12.50
C GLN A 17 -5.45 -1.50 11.17
N ARG A 18 -6.56 -2.11 10.71
CA ARG A 18 -6.60 -2.80 9.42
C ARG A 18 -6.34 -1.85 8.25
N TRP A 19 -6.90 -0.64 8.27
CA TRP A 19 -6.62 0.39 7.26
C TRP A 19 -5.14 0.74 7.19
N ARG A 20 -4.53 0.99 8.35
CA ARG A 20 -3.11 1.34 8.41
C ARG A 20 -2.20 0.19 7.99
N LEU A 21 -2.45 -1.02 8.47
CA LEU A 21 -1.69 -2.21 8.07
C LEU A 21 -1.79 -2.45 6.57
N PHE A 22 -2.98 -2.25 6.00
CA PHE A 22 -3.18 -2.33 4.57
C PHE A 22 -2.36 -1.28 3.80
N TRP A 23 -2.44 -0.01 4.19
CA TRP A 23 -1.63 1.03 3.56
C TRP A 23 -0.14 0.74 3.68
N ILE A 24 0.33 0.32 4.85
CA ILE A 24 1.74 -0.03 5.06
C ILE A 24 2.15 -1.13 4.06
N HIS A 25 1.34 -2.18 3.90
CA HIS A 25 1.67 -3.27 2.99
C HIS A 25 1.68 -2.83 1.52
N SER A 26 0.66 -2.10 1.08
CA SER A 26 0.50 -1.71 -0.34
C SER A 26 1.42 -0.56 -0.73
N VAL A 27 1.45 0.52 0.05
CA VAL A 27 2.20 1.75 -0.25
C VAL A 27 3.71 1.50 -0.24
N PHE A 28 4.18 0.50 0.50
CA PHE A 28 5.61 0.18 0.55
C PHE A 28 6.18 -0.11 -0.83
N GLU A 29 5.54 -0.98 -1.61
CA GLU A 29 5.97 -1.32 -2.96
C GLU A 29 5.89 -0.10 -3.90
N PHE A 30 4.78 0.65 -3.87
CA PHE A 30 4.65 1.90 -4.62
C PHE A 30 5.76 2.90 -4.31
N SER A 31 6.23 2.95 -3.06
CA SER A 31 7.23 3.93 -2.61
C SER A 31 8.68 3.56 -2.98
N ASN A 32 8.92 2.38 -3.56
CA ASN A 32 10.24 1.80 -3.70
C ASN A 32 10.50 1.27 -5.13
N LEU A 33 11.02 2.14 -6.01
CA LEU A 33 11.42 1.77 -7.37
C LEU A 33 12.42 0.61 -7.44
N LYS A 34 13.30 0.47 -6.44
CA LYS A 34 14.25 -0.64 -6.38
C LYS A 34 13.51 -1.96 -6.16
N LEU A 35 12.56 -1.98 -5.23
CA LEU A 35 11.70 -3.15 -5.02
C LEU A 35 10.89 -3.46 -6.27
N GLN A 36 10.23 -2.46 -6.88
CA GLN A 36 9.47 -2.68 -8.12
C GLN A 36 10.34 -3.26 -9.24
N LYS A 37 11.57 -2.77 -9.43
CA LYS A 37 12.51 -3.34 -10.41
C LYS A 37 12.86 -4.80 -10.08
N MET A 38 13.18 -5.08 -8.82
CA MET A 38 13.49 -6.44 -8.36
C MET A 38 12.30 -7.39 -8.56
N SER A 39 11.10 -6.94 -8.24
CA SER A 39 9.86 -7.71 -8.29
C SER A 39 9.33 -7.91 -9.71
N TRP A 40 9.25 -6.84 -10.51
CA TRP A 40 8.53 -6.85 -11.79
C TRP A 40 9.40 -7.29 -12.96
N ILE A 41 10.71 -7.05 -12.87
CA ILE A 41 11.65 -7.29 -13.98
C ILE A 41 12.63 -8.41 -13.65
N GLU A 42 13.21 -8.38 -12.45
CA GLU A 42 14.33 -9.24 -12.09
C GLU A 42 13.91 -10.45 -11.26
N ALA A 43 12.60 -10.70 -11.06
CA ALA A 43 12.09 -11.62 -10.03
C ALA A 43 12.76 -13.01 -10.01
N SER A 44 12.94 -13.63 -11.17
CA SER A 44 13.55 -14.96 -11.32
C SER A 44 15.07 -14.99 -11.13
N GLU A 45 15.74 -13.84 -11.18
CA GLU A 45 17.20 -13.69 -11.11
C GLU A 45 17.65 -12.92 -9.85
N THR A 46 16.69 -12.38 -9.09
CA THR A 46 16.93 -11.58 -7.91
C THR A 46 17.37 -12.44 -6.74
N THR A 47 18.41 -12.00 -6.03
CA THR A 47 18.74 -12.51 -4.70
C THR A 47 17.90 -11.76 -3.67
N TRP A 48 16.93 -12.45 -3.07
CA TRP A 48 16.00 -11.86 -2.13
C TRP A 48 16.57 -11.78 -0.71
N PRO A 49 16.27 -10.72 0.05
CA PRO A 49 16.59 -10.64 1.47
C PRO A 49 15.97 -11.82 2.23
N ASN A 50 16.77 -12.47 3.09
CA ASN A 50 16.34 -13.60 3.93
C ASN A 50 15.70 -14.78 3.16
N ASP A 51 15.98 -14.91 1.86
CA ASP A 51 15.34 -15.89 0.95
C ASP A 51 13.81 -15.79 0.88
N GLU A 52 13.21 -14.64 1.26
CA GLU A 52 11.77 -14.37 1.16
C GLU A 52 11.48 -13.52 -0.10
N PRO A 53 10.98 -14.13 -1.19
CA PRO A 53 10.76 -13.39 -2.43
C PRO A 53 9.53 -12.49 -2.39
N TRP A 54 9.66 -11.27 -2.94
CA TRP A 54 8.54 -10.36 -3.20
C TRP A 54 8.17 -10.41 -4.69
N PHE A 55 7.52 -11.50 -5.10
CA PHE A 55 7.01 -11.62 -6.46
C PHE A 55 5.77 -10.74 -6.62
N SER A 56 5.84 -9.82 -7.57
CA SER A 56 4.77 -8.87 -7.90
C SER A 56 4.93 -8.42 -9.34
N SER A 57 3.91 -7.74 -9.85
CA SER A 57 3.83 -7.09 -11.16
C SER A 57 3.23 -5.70 -11.01
N PHE A 58 3.24 -4.91 -12.08
CA PHE A 58 2.59 -3.60 -12.07
C PHE A 58 1.10 -3.71 -11.71
N GLU A 59 0.39 -4.68 -12.29
CA GLU A 59 -1.04 -4.93 -12.08
C GLU A 59 -1.33 -5.44 -10.66
N GLU A 60 -0.49 -6.33 -10.14
CA GLU A 60 -0.58 -6.78 -8.74
C GLU A 60 -0.32 -5.63 -7.78
N CYS A 61 0.66 -4.76 -8.07
CA CYS A 61 0.93 -3.58 -7.25
C CYS A 61 -0.29 -2.65 -7.19
N LEU A 62 -0.88 -2.30 -8.35
CA LEU A 62 -2.10 -1.48 -8.43
C LEU A 62 -3.29 -2.13 -7.73
N SER A 63 -3.64 -3.36 -8.10
CA SER A 63 -4.79 -4.08 -7.52
C SER A 63 -4.63 -4.28 -6.02
N SER A 64 -3.40 -4.52 -5.53
CA SER A 64 -3.13 -4.67 -4.10
C SER A 64 -3.55 -3.43 -3.30
N TYR A 65 -3.54 -2.23 -3.89
CA TYR A 65 -3.97 -0.99 -3.25
C TYR A 65 -5.46 -0.69 -3.46
N PHE A 66 -5.99 -0.86 -4.68
CA PHE A 66 -7.37 -0.48 -5.01
C PHE A 66 -8.43 -1.52 -4.64
N ASP A 67 -8.14 -2.81 -4.85
CA ASP A 67 -9.17 -3.86 -4.77
C ASP A 67 -9.47 -4.28 -3.33
N ILE A 68 -8.44 -4.34 -2.49
CA ILE A 68 -8.59 -4.86 -1.13
C ILE A 68 -9.40 -3.91 -0.23
N LEU A 69 -9.33 -2.61 -0.48
CA LEU A 69 -10.09 -1.61 0.27
C LEU A 69 -11.37 -1.16 -0.44
N ALA A 70 -11.67 -1.68 -1.64
CA ALA A 70 -12.77 -1.20 -2.48
C ALA A 70 -12.78 0.34 -2.52
N LEU A 71 -11.64 0.93 -2.90
CA LEU A 71 -11.48 2.38 -2.94
C LEU A 71 -12.20 3.02 -4.14
N ASP A 72 -12.85 2.22 -4.97
CA ASP A 72 -13.76 2.65 -6.03
C ASP A 72 -14.89 3.56 -5.49
N ASP A 73 -15.31 3.34 -4.24
CA ASP A 73 -16.29 4.20 -3.54
C ASP A 73 -15.66 5.01 -2.38
N THR A 74 -14.49 5.62 -2.66
CA THR A 74 -13.74 6.67 -1.96
C THR A 74 -13.56 6.61 -0.42
N TYR A 75 -12.53 7.31 0.07
CA TYR A 75 -12.28 7.57 1.49
C TYR A 75 -13.47 8.14 2.29
N ALA A 76 -14.53 8.59 1.63
CA ALA A 76 -15.72 9.15 2.26
C ALA A 76 -16.39 8.19 3.26
N LYS A 77 -16.51 6.89 2.92
CA LYS A 77 -17.07 5.89 3.84
C LYS A 77 -16.16 5.68 5.06
N ALA A 78 -14.86 5.59 4.82
CA ALA A 78 -13.86 5.39 5.87
C ALA A 78 -13.81 6.58 6.85
N LEU A 79 -13.93 7.81 6.34
CA LEU A 79 -14.05 9.03 7.15
C LEU A 79 -15.33 9.05 7.98
N LYS A 80 -16.47 8.72 7.36
CA LYS A 80 -17.77 8.70 8.04
C LYS A 80 -17.79 7.70 9.21
N SER A 81 -17.10 6.57 9.06
CA SER A 81 -16.97 5.54 10.10
C SER A 81 -15.80 5.78 11.06
N ALA A 82 -15.07 6.91 10.94
CA ALA A 82 -13.87 7.21 11.74
C ALA A 82 -12.76 6.12 11.67
N ASN A 83 -12.77 5.30 10.63
CA ASN A 83 -11.75 4.29 10.38
C ASN A 83 -10.42 4.93 9.95
N VAL A 84 -10.50 6.11 9.33
CA VAL A 84 -9.38 6.96 8.94
C VAL A 84 -9.67 8.41 9.34
N SER A 85 -8.65 9.18 9.64
CA SER A 85 -8.75 10.62 9.90
C SER A 85 -8.70 11.42 8.60
N GLN A 86 -9.16 12.67 8.65
CA GLN A 86 -9.01 13.59 7.53
C GLN A 86 -7.53 13.80 7.16
N GLU A 87 -6.65 13.90 8.15
CA GLU A 87 -5.22 14.05 7.92
C GLU A 87 -4.61 12.83 7.19
N GLU A 88 -5.02 11.61 7.56
CA GLU A 88 -4.56 10.39 6.88
C GLU A 88 -5.01 10.37 5.41
N VAL A 89 -6.26 10.77 5.16
CA VAL A 89 -6.80 10.88 3.80
C VAL A 89 -6.09 11.96 3.00
N ASP A 90 -5.85 13.12 3.59
CA ASP A 90 -5.17 14.23 2.92
C ASP A 90 -3.76 13.80 2.48
N ASN A 91 -3.02 13.09 3.34
CA ASN A 91 -1.68 12.57 3.01
C ASN A 91 -1.71 11.44 1.97
N ALA A 92 -2.78 10.64 1.92
CA ALA A 92 -2.93 9.59 0.92
C ALA A 92 -3.46 10.10 -0.44
N SER A 93 -4.18 11.23 -0.44
CA SER A 93 -5.05 11.66 -1.54
C SER A 93 -4.30 11.91 -2.86
N LYS A 94 -3.15 12.58 -2.79
CA LYS A 94 -2.37 12.92 -3.99
C LYS A 94 -1.78 11.68 -4.64
N PHE A 95 -1.19 10.79 -3.84
CA PHE A 95 -0.75 9.46 -4.29
C PHE A 95 -1.91 8.67 -4.92
N HIS A 96 -3.03 8.57 -4.20
CA HIS A 96 -4.22 7.85 -4.64
C HIS A 96 -4.71 8.32 -6.01
N GLN A 97 -4.83 9.65 -6.19
CA GLN A 97 -5.30 10.24 -7.44
C GLN A 97 -4.34 9.99 -8.60
N LEU A 98 -3.02 10.13 -8.37
CA LEU A 98 -2.03 9.86 -9.41
C LEU A 98 -2.05 8.39 -9.80
N ALA A 99 -2.06 7.46 -8.84
CA ALA A 99 -2.11 6.03 -9.11
C ALA A 99 -3.39 5.62 -9.85
N TYR A 100 -4.53 6.26 -9.54
CA TYR A 100 -5.81 5.99 -10.20
C TYR A 100 -5.85 6.49 -11.64
N LEU A 101 -5.21 7.63 -11.92
CA LEU A 101 -5.22 8.28 -13.23
C LEU A 101 -4.07 7.84 -14.13
N TYR A 102 -3.06 7.16 -13.59
CA TYR A 102 -1.91 6.70 -14.34
C TYR A 102 -2.33 5.75 -15.46
N ILE A 103 -1.81 5.99 -16.65
CA ILE A 103 -2.02 5.15 -17.83
C ILE A 103 -0.64 4.67 -18.25
N GLU A 104 -0.41 3.36 -18.22
CA GLU A 104 0.89 2.81 -18.57
C GLU A 104 1.25 3.11 -20.04
N PRO A 105 2.53 3.41 -20.33
CA PRO A 105 2.97 3.69 -21.70
C PRO A 105 3.03 2.41 -22.56
N SER A 106 3.23 1.25 -21.94
CA SER A 106 3.25 -0.06 -22.56
C SER A 106 3.10 -1.17 -21.50
N GLU A 107 2.95 -2.43 -21.96
CA GLU A 107 2.96 -3.62 -21.11
C GLU A 107 4.38 -4.04 -20.64
N ASP A 108 5.47 -3.35 -21.08
CA ASP A 108 6.82 -3.64 -20.58
C ASP A 108 7.06 -2.89 -19.25
N PRO A 109 7.28 -3.60 -18.12
CA PRO A 109 7.53 -2.95 -16.84
C PRO A 109 8.75 -2.02 -16.83
N ARG A 110 9.69 -2.17 -17.77
CA ARG A 110 10.82 -1.23 -17.91
C ARG A 110 10.35 0.16 -18.35
N ASP A 111 9.42 0.22 -19.30
CA ASP A 111 8.88 1.48 -19.79
C ASP A 111 8.10 2.18 -18.68
N ILE A 112 7.35 1.42 -17.87
CA ILE A 112 6.64 1.93 -16.68
C ILE A 112 7.62 2.52 -15.66
N LEU A 113 8.70 1.82 -15.32
CA LEU A 113 9.67 2.30 -14.32
C LEU A 113 10.50 3.51 -14.79
N GLU A 114 10.56 3.75 -16.10
CA GLU A 114 11.22 4.92 -16.70
C GLU A 114 10.25 6.08 -16.96
N ASP A 115 8.92 5.86 -16.85
CA ASP A 115 7.90 6.86 -17.09
C ASP A 115 7.93 7.98 -16.01
N PRO A 116 8.11 9.26 -16.41
CA PRO A 116 7.99 10.38 -15.49
C PRO A 116 6.70 10.43 -14.67
N GLU A 117 5.56 9.99 -15.22
CA GLU A 117 4.28 9.97 -14.51
C GLU A 117 4.28 8.92 -13.40
N TRP A 118 4.82 7.72 -13.67
CA TRP A 118 4.98 6.68 -12.65
C TRP A 118 5.98 7.07 -11.57
N ILE A 119 7.05 7.77 -11.95
CA ILE A 119 8.01 8.34 -11.01
C ILE A 119 7.30 9.35 -10.08
N GLU A 120 6.37 10.17 -10.59
CA GLU A 120 5.56 11.07 -9.75
C GLU A 120 4.68 10.27 -8.77
N VAL A 121 4.00 9.20 -9.23
CA VAL A 121 3.22 8.29 -8.38
C VAL A 121 4.08 7.76 -7.23
N THR A 122 5.28 7.27 -7.55
CA THR A 122 6.22 6.69 -6.58
C THR A 122 6.72 7.73 -5.57
N LEU A 123 6.98 8.97 -6.02
CA LEU A 123 7.40 10.07 -5.15
C LEU A 123 6.29 10.46 -4.16
N GLU A 124 5.04 10.54 -4.59
CA GLU A 124 3.91 10.82 -3.70
C GLU A 124 3.61 9.65 -2.77
N ALA A 125 3.71 8.40 -3.25
CA ALA A 125 3.63 7.21 -2.40
C ALA A 125 4.70 7.24 -1.29
N LYS A 126 5.92 7.66 -1.62
CA LYS A 126 7.01 7.81 -0.64
C LYS A 126 6.74 8.89 0.39
N LYS A 127 6.09 10.00 0.03
CA LYS A 127 5.64 10.99 1.02
C LYS A 127 4.61 10.39 1.97
N PHE A 128 3.64 9.65 1.45
CA PHE A 128 2.64 8.99 2.28
C PHE A 128 3.24 7.89 3.17
N TRP A 129 4.17 7.09 2.64
CA TRP A 129 4.96 6.12 3.41
C TRP A 129 5.67 6.79 4.59
N ASN A 130 6.36 7.91 4.36
CA ASN A 130 7.05 8.65 5.42
C ASN A 130 6.08 9.20 6.48
N TYR A 131 4.88 9.62 6.07
CA TYR A 131 3.82 9.98 7.01
C TYR A 131 3.40 8.78 7.88
N LEU A 132 3.16 7.62 7.29
CA LEU A 132 2.79 6.41 8.02
C LEU A 132 3.89 6.05 9.04
N LYS A 133 5.16 6.03 8.61
CA LYS A 133 6.30 5.80 9.50
C LYS A 133 6.34 6.70 10.72
N ALA A 134 5.98 7.97 10.54
CA ALA A 134 6.03 8.97 11.60
C ALA A 134 4.82 8.91 12.54
N THR A 135 3.70 8.34 12.11
CA THR A 135 2.41 8.45 12.81
C THR A 135 1.81 7.13 13.28
N VAL A 136 2.36 5.99 12.88
CA VAL A 136 1.98 4.70 13.45
C VAL A 136 2.34 4.64 14.93
N ALA A 137 1.42 4.09 15.72
CA ALA A 137 1.58 3.98 17.16
C ALA A 137 1.39 2.54 17.65
N SER A 138 0.77 1.68 16.83
CA SER A 138 0.61 0.28 17.17
C SER A 138 1.94 -0.45 17.03
N GLN A 139 2.26 -1.30 18.01
CA GLN A 139 3.43 -2.16 17.96
C GLN A 139 3.46 -3.02 16.68
N ARG A 140 2.29 -3.53 16.25
CA ARG A 140 2.17 -4.34 15.03
C ARG A 140 2.49 -3.57 13.76
N GLU A 141 2.05 -2.31 13.68
CA GLU A 141 2.35 -1.41 12.55
C GLU A 141 3.85 -1.09 12.51
N ILE A 142 4.43 -0.78 13.67
CA ILE A 142 5.86 -0.46 13.83
C ILE A 142 6.73 -1.66 13.44
N GLU A 143 6.36 -2.86 13.87
CA GLU A 143 7.07 -4.10 13.50
C GLU A 143 7.01 -4.37 12.01
N LEU A 144 5.85 -4.19 11.39
CA LEU A 144 5.70 -4.37 9.94
C LEU A 144 6.56 -3.37 9.15
N ILE A 145 6.53 -2.08 9.51
CA ILE A 145 7.39 -1.08 8.88
C ILE A 145 8.87 -1.44 9.03
N LYS A 146 9.30 -1.84 10.23
CA LYS A 146 10.70 -2.24 10.46
C LYS A 146 11.10 -3.46 9.64
N LYS A 147 10.22 -4.47 9.55
CA LYS A 147 10.44 -5.66 8.72
C LYS A 147 10.71 -5.23 7.27
N LEU A 148 9.78 -4.47 6.70
CA LEU A 148 9.83 -4.01 5.31
C LEU A 148 11.10 -3.19 5.02
N GLU A 149 11.46 -2.25 5.90
CA GLU A 149 12.67 -1.44 5.70
C GLU A 149 13.98 -2.21 5.92
N GLN A 150 14.01 -3.19 6.83
CA GLN A 150 15.21 -4.00 7.01
C GLN A 150 15.47 -4.92 5.83
N GLU A 151 14.40 -5.41 5.20
CA GLU A 151 14.49 -6.32 4.08
C GLU A 151 14.81 -5.59 2.77
N TYR A 152 14.16 -4.45 2.49
CA TYR A 152 14.19 -3.86 1.15
C TYR A 152 14.71 -2.42 1.04
N ALA A 153 15.36 -1.87 2.09
CA ALA A 153 15.99 -0.54 2.04
C ALA A 153 17.25 -0.44 1.15
#